data_AF-X1M9A3-F1
#
_entry.id   AF-X1M9A3-F1
#
_cell.length_a   1.000
_cell.length_b   1.000
_cell.length_c   1.000
_cell.angle_alpha   90.00
_cell.angle_beta   90.00
_cell.angle_gamma   90.00
#
_symmetry.space_group_name_H-M   'P 1'
#
loop_
_entity.id
_entity.type
_entity.pdbx_description
1 polymer ?
#
loop_
_entity_poly.entity_id
_entity_poly.type
_entity_poly.pdbx_seq_one_letter_code
_entity_poly.pdbx_strand_id
1 'polypeptide(L)'
;IEILAARRWPTVITRAQFEKVTRLSDFPEYLTKDMGDDGALRVYANGEIIYKIKDVHAKVSVIWDFQAPPGGGDTHFSIMRGSKANLVIRQGAAENYTRQLCVEPVSGAGGPDFDKALKEAIDELAATYPGLALEQKGDSWQVVIPDQYRVGHEAHFSQVMERYLQYLVDGKLPDWEVPNMLAKYYTTTTALQVARSR
;
A
#
# COMPACT_ATOMS: atom_id res chain seq x y z
N ILE A 1 3.87 -13.15 -15.19
CA ILE A 1 4.33 -12.64 -13.88
C ILE A 1 5.42 -13.58 -13.42
N GLU A 2 6.55 -13.02 -12.98
CA GLU A 2 7.72 -13.78 -12.54
C GLU A 2 8.06 -13.38 -11.11
N ILE A 3 8.03 -14.32 -10.16
CA ILE A 3 8.45 -14.05 -8.79
C ILE A 3 9.98 -14.20 -8.73
N LEU A 4 10.67 -13.10 -8.43
CA LEU A 4 12.13 -13.05 -8.36
C LEU A 4 12.64 -13.42 -6.96
N ALA A 5 11.97 -12.90 -5.93
CA ALA A 5 12.25 -13.22 -4.54
C ALA A 5 11.01 -13.01 -3.68
N ALA A 6 10.88 -13.82 -2.64
CA ALA A 6 9.89 -13.61 -1.61
C ALA A 6 10.46 -14.04 -0.26
N ARG A 7 10.05 -13.34 0.81
CA ARG A 7 10.37 -13.70 2.19
C ARG A 7 9.19 -13.43 3.09
N ARG A 8 9.12 -14.17 4.19
CA ARG A 8 8.15 -14.00 5.27
C ARG A 8 8.85 -14.08 6.61
N TRP A 9 8.36 -13.37 7.61
CA TRP A 9 8.92 -13.43 8.96
C TRP A 9 7.85 -13.15 10.01
N PRO A 10 8.01 -13.66 11.24
CA PRO A 10 6.99 -13.49 12.25
C PRO A 10 7.05 -12.13 12.93
N THR A 11 5.89 -11.63 13.33
CA THR A 11 5.76 -10.72 14.47
C THR A 11 5.69 -11.58 15.71
N VAL A 12 6.54 -11.26 16.69
CA VAL A 12 6.58 -11.98 17.97
C VAL A 12 5.57 -11.34 18.91
N ILE A 13 4.61 -12.14 19.39
CA ILE A 13 3.52 -11.69 20.25
C ILE A 13 3.67 -12.35 21.62
N THR A 14 3.86 -11.54 22.65
CA THR A 14 3.90 -12.03 24.04
C THR A 14 2.50 -12.42 24.52
N ARG A 15 2.41 -13.20 25.60
CA ARG A 15 1.13 -13.53 26.23
C ARG A 15 0.32 -12.27 26.59
N ALA A 16 0.96 -11.26 27.20
CA ALA A 16 0.31 -10.02 27.57
C ALA A 16 -0.22 -9.24 26.36
N GLN A 17 0.53 -9.24 25.25
CA GLN A 17 0.08 -8.63 23.99
C GLN A 17 -1.09 -9.39 23.38
N PHE A 18 -1.02 -10.73 23.40
CA PHE A 18 -2.10 -11.60 22.91
C PHE A 18 -3.39 -11.39 23.70
N GLU A 19 -3.32 -11.37 25.03
CA GLU A 19 -4.46 -11.11 25.91
C GLU A 19 -5.02 -9.70 25.67
N LYS A 20 -4.15 -8.69 25.51
CA LYS A 20 -4.58 -7.32 25.23
C LYS A 20 -5.42 -7.21 23.95
N VAL A 21 -5.03 -7.91 22.87
CA VAL A 21 -5.70 -7.80 21.56
C VAL A 21 -6.87 -8.78 21.39
N THR A 22 -6.78 -9.99 21.96
CA THR A 22 -7.79 -11.05 21.79
C THR A 22 -8.77 -11.15 22.96
N ARG A 23 -8.40 -10.63 24.14
CA ARG A 23 -9.09 -10.81 25.43
C ARG A 23 -9.06 -12.24 25.99
N LEU A 24 -8.25 -13.12 25.41
CA LEU A 24 -8.03 -14.48 25.92
C LEU A 24 -6.78 -14.50 26.82
N SER A 25 -6.91 -15.07 28.02
CA SER A 25 -5.82 -15.14 29.02
C SER A 25 -4.66 -16.05 28.62
N ASP A 26 -4.93 -17.01 27.73
CA ASP A 26 -3.98 -18.02 27.27
C ASP A 26 -4.07 -18.20 25.75
N PHE A 27 -2.98 -18.71 25.17
CA PHE A 27 -2.97 -19.10 23.77
C PHE A 27 -3.87 -20.32 23.56
N PRO A 28 -4.84 -20.26 22.63
CA PRO A 28 -5.61 -21.44 22.23
C PRO A 28 -4.72 -22.57 21.71
N GLU A 29 -5.13 -23.81 21.94
CA GLU A 29 -4.36 -25.03 21.60
C GLU A 29 -3.93 -25.10 20.12
N TYR A 30 -4.75 -24.59 19.20
CA TYR A 30 -4.43 -24.60 17.77
C TYR A 30 -3.22 -23.72 17.39
N LEU A 31 -2.79 -22.83 18.28
CA LEU A 31 -1.60 -21.98 18.09
C LEU A 31 -0.31 -22.63 18.58
N THR A 32 -0.36 -23.78 19.26
CA THR A 32 0.84 -24.41 19.84
C THR A 32 1.94 -24.66 18.82
N LYS A 33 1.59 -24.99 17.57
CA LYS A 33 2.54 -25.20 16.46
C LYS A 33 3.31 -23.93 16.04
N ASP A 34 2.82 -22.75 16.43
CA ASP A 34 3.41 -21.46 16.09
C ASP A 34 4.10 -20.82 17.32
N MET A 35 4.20 -21.54 18.44
CA MET A 35 4.91 -21.09 19.65
C MET A 35 6.42 -21.25 19.48
N GLY A 36 7.18 -20.24 19.89
CA GLY A 36 8.63 -20.34 20.04
C GLY A 36 9.03 -20.97 21.37
N ASP A 37 10.29 -21.41 21.46
CA ASP A 37 10.88 -21.97 22.69
C ASP A 37 10.90 -20.97 23.86
N ASP A 38 10.81 -19.67 23.55
CA ASP A 38 10.69 -18.57 24.51
C ASP A 38 9.26 -18.38 25.05
N GLY A 39 8.30 -19.22 24.65
CA GLY A 39 6.92 -19.15 25.06
C GLY A 39 6.13 -17.99 24.43
N ALA A 40 6.69 -17.35 23.39
CA ALA A 40 6.02 -16.30 22.61
C ALA A 40 5.44 -16.84 21.31
N LEU A 41 4.33 -16.27 20.85
CA LEU A 41 3.66 -16.66 19.61
C LEU A 41 4.37 -16.03 18.40
N ARG A 42 4.64 -16.85 17.37
CA ARG A 42 5.28 -16.42 16.11
C ARG A 42 4.24 -16.30 15.00
N VAL A 43 3.69 -15.10 14.83
CA VAL A 43 2.67 -14.84 13.79
C VAL A 43 3.35 -14.39 12.51
N TYR A 44 3.38 -15.24 11.47
CA TYR A 44 3.94 -14.91 10.13
C TYR A 44 3.06 -13.92 9.34
N ALA A 45 2.85 -12.72 9.89
CA ALA A 45 2.05 -11.64 9.33
C ALA A 45 2.85 -10.70 8.40
N ASN A 46 4.18 -10.80 8.40
CA ASN A 46 5.04 -9.94 7.60
C ASN A 46 5.55 -10.64 6.35
N GLY A 47 5.70 -9.88 5.27
CA GLY A 47 6.24 -10.41 4.03
C GLY A 47 6.66 -9.35 3.03
N GLU A 48 7.49 -9.78 2.11
CA GLU A 48 7.98 -8.98 1.00
C GLU A 48 8.02 -9.83 -0.27
N ILE A 49 7.64 -9.23 -1.40
CA ILE A 49 7.64 -9.86 -2.72
C ILE A 49 8.36 -8.93 -3.69
N ILE A 50 9.32 -9.49 -4.43
CA ILE A 50 9.98 -8.86 -5.57
C ILE A 50 9.59 -9.67 -6.81
N TYR A 51 8.97 -9.04 -7.80
CA TYR A 51 8.43 -9.71 -8.97
C TYR A 51 8.47 -8.83 -10.22
N LYS A 52 8.34 -9.45 -11.40
CA LYS A 52 8.11 -8.75 -12.67
C LYS A 52 6.67 -8.93 -13.14
N ILE A 53 6.06 -7.84 -13.58
CA ILE A 53 4.76 -7.82 -14.26
C ILE A 53 4.91 -7.02 -15.56
N LYS A 54 4.70 -7.69 -16.70
CA LYS A 54 4.93 -7.11 -18.04
C LYS A 54 6.30 -6.41 -18.15
N ASP A 55 7.35 -7.10 -17.72
CA ASP A 55 8.74 -6.62 -17.62
C ASP A 55 9.04 -5.46 -16.67
N VAL A 56 8.02 -4.92 -15.99
CA VAL A 56 8.21 -3.93 -14.93
C VAL A 56 8.53 -4.63 -13.62
N HIS A 57 9.63 -4.22 -12.98
CA HIS A 57 9.99 -4.71 -11.65
C HIS A 57 9.15 -4.01 -10.59
N ALA A 58 8.53 -4.82 -9.74
CA ALA A 58 7.73 -4.37 -8.62
C ALA A 58 8.24 -4.97 -7.32
N LYS A 59 8.11 -4.19 -6.25
CA LYS A 59 8.38 -4.63 -4.88
C LYS A 59 7.21 -4.22 -4.01
N VAL A 60 6.70 -5.15 -3.22
CA VAL A 60 5.69 -4.90 -2.18
C VAL A 60 6.17 -5.47 -0.86
N SER A 61 5.88 -4.78 0.24
CA SER A 61 6.23 -5.21 1.59
C SER A 61 5.13 -4.81 2.55
N VAL A 62 4.81 -5.70 3.48
CA VAL A 62 3.81 -5.47 4.53
C VAL A 62 4.43 -5.90 5.87
N ILE A 63 4.24 -5.03 6.87
CA ILE A 63 4.70 -5.24 8.24
C ILE A 63 3.50 -5.02 9.17
N TRP A 64 3.32 -5.93 10.12
CA TRP A 64 2.32 -5.91 11.17
C TRP A 64 3.01 -5.93 12.52
N ASP A 65 3.36 -4.75 13.03
CA ASP A 65 3.82 -4.62 14.41
C ASP A 65 2.63 -4.76 15.38
N PHE A 66 2.91 -5.05 16.66
CA PHE A 66 1.85 -5.20 17.66
C PHE A 66 1.03 -3.92 17.86
N GLN A 67 1.72 -2.78 17.91
CA GLN A 67 1.09 -1.46 18.02
C GLN A 67 2.06 -0.39 17.47
N ALA A 68 1.53 0.72 16.99
CA ALA A 68 2.32 1.90 16.65
C ALA A 68 3.01 2.48 17.90
N PRO A 69 4.16 3.17 17.75
CA PRO A 69 4.76 3.94 18.83
C PRO A 69 3.79 5.03 19.35
N PRO A 70 3.95 5.54 20.59
CA PRO A 70 3.12 6.63 21.10
C PRO A 70 3.09 7.85 20.17
N GLY A 71 1.89 8.35 19.88
CA GLY A 71 1.69 9.44 18.90
C GLY A 71 1.86 9.02 17.44
N GLY A 72 2.03 7.72 17.18
CA GLY A 72 2.16 7.14 15.86
C GLY A 72 0.88 6.57 15.27
N GLY A 73 0.97 6.13 14.03
CA GLY A 73 -0.07 5.40 13.32
C GLY A 73 0.53 4.57 12.18
N ASP A 74 -0.36 3.99 11.38
CA ASP A 74 0.06 3.24 10.19
C ASP A 74 0.87 4.15 9.26
N THR A 75 1.91 3.55 8.66
CA THR A 75 2.76 4.25 7.69
C THR A 75 2.60 3.65 6.31
N HIS A 76 2.82 4.48 5.29
CA HIS A 76 2.84 4.03 3.91
C HIS A 76 3.87 4.81 3.11
N PHE A 77 4.64 4.06 2.33
CA PHE A 77 5.55 4.61 1.35
C PHE A 77 5.41 3.82 0.06
N SER A 78 5.26 4.52 -1.06
CA SER A 78 5.37 3.91 -2.39
C SER A 78 6.02 4.86 -3.36
N ILE A 79 6.70 4.29 -4.35
CA ILE A 79 7.35 5.02 -5.43
C ILE A 79 7.07 4.32 -6.75
N MET A 80 6.56 5.07 -7.71
CA MET A 80 6.38 4.66 -9.10
C MET A 80 7.35 5.47 -9.95
N ARG A 81 8.33 4.81 -10.58
CA ARG A 81 9.39 5.47 -11.34
C ARG A 81 9.01 5.58 -12.81
N GLY A 82 8.85 6.80 -13.30
CA GLY A 82 8.73 7.11 -14.73
C GLY A 82 10.06 7.57 -15.33
N SER A 83 10.07 7.80 -16.65
CA SER A 83 11.25 8.32 -17.35
C SER A 83 11.52 9.81 -17.06
N LYS A 84 10.49 10.56 -16.67
CA LYS A 84 10.57 12.01 -16.38
C LYS A 84 10.48 12.33 -14.89
N ALA A 85 9.64 11.59 -14.16
CA ALA A 85 9.38 11.83 -12.74
C ALA A 85 9.11 10.52 -12.00
N ASN A 86 9.34 10.56 -10.69
CA ASN A 86 8.85 9.60 -9.74
C ASN A 86 7.56 10.14 -9.11
N LEU A 87 6.53 9.31 -9.01
CA LEU A 87 5.37 9.57 -8.17
C LEU A 87 5.59 8.89 -6.84
N VAL A 88 5.58 9.66 -5.76
CA VAL A 88 5.93 9.19 -4.42
C VAL A 88 4.78 9.44 -3.47
N ILE A 89 4.29 8.40 -2.82
CA ILE A 89 3.32 8.53 -1.72
C ILE A 89 4.08 8.44 -0.41
N ARG A 90 3.85 9.40 0.48
CA ARG A 90 4.42 9.44 1.83
C ARG A 90 3.30 9.55 2.87
N GLN A 91 3.41 8.74 3.91
CA GLN A 91 2.54 8.75 5.08
C GLN A 91 3.38 8.34 6.28
N GLY A 92 4.06 9.30 6.90
CA GLY A 92 4.83 9.11 8.12
C GLY A 92 4.61 10.25 9.11
N ALA A 93 5.48 10.34 10.12
CA ALA A 93 5.41 11.39 11.13
C ALA A 93 5.53 12.81 10.53
N ALA A 94 6.37 12.99 9.50
CA ALA A 94 6.54 14.27 8.81
C ALA A 94 5.25 14.76 8.14
N GLU A 95 4.38 13.84 7.71
CA GLU A 95 3.09 14.13 7.10
C GLU A 95 1.91 13.99 8.08
N ASN A 96 2.18 13.91 9.40
CA ASN A 96 1.18 13.65 10.44
C ASN A 96 0.31 12.42 10.12
N TYR A 97 0.93 11.36 9.59
CA TYR A 97 0.28 10.11 9.17
C TYR A 97 -0.85 10.29 8.15
N THR A 98 -0.87 11.42 7.45
CA THR A 98 -1.79 11.71 6.36
C THR A 98 -1.11 11.47 5.03
N ARG A 99 -1.73 10.70 4.13
CA ARG A 99 -1.16 10.41 2.81
C ARG A 99 -0.99 11.69 2.00
N GLN A 100 0.23 11.90 1.52
CA GLN A 100 0.60 12.95 0.59
C GLN A 100 1.16 12.33 -0.69
N LEU A 101 0.83 12.94 -1.83
CA LEU A 101 1.39 12.61 -3.14
C LEU A 101 2.42 13.67 -3.51
N CYS A 102 3.64 13.24 -3.80
CA CYS A 102 4.73 14.08 -4.29
C CYS A 102 5.15 13.64 -5.68
N VAL A 103 5.58 14.59 -6.49
CA VAL A 103 6.18 14.40 -7.80
C VAL A 103 7.64 14.86 -7.71
N GLU A 104 8.56 13.93 -7.97
CA GLU A 104 10.00 14.18 -7.90
C GLU A 104 10.58 14.01 -9.31
N PRO A 105 11.22 15.03 -9.90
CA PRO A 105 11.79 14.92 -11.24
C PRO A 105 12.96 13.93 -11.21
N VAL A 106 13.14 13.16 -12.29
CA VAL A 106 14.35 12.36 -12.47
C VAL A 106 15.54 13.31 -12.65
N SER A 107 16.74 12.89 -12.26
CA SER A 107 17.97 13.70 -12.40
C SER A 107 18.11 14.24 -13.83
N GLY A 108 18.26 15.56 -13.95
CA GLY A 108 18.36 16.26 -15.24
C GLY A 108 17.03 16.50 -15.98
N ALA A 109 15.89 16.04 -15.44
CA ALA A 109 14.57 16.21 -16.05
C ALA A 109 13.73 17.37 -15.47
N GLY A 110 14.22 18.04 -14.42
CA GLY A 110 13.54 19.20 -13.81
C GLY A 110 13.73 20.51 -14.59
N GLY A 111 13.28 21.62 -14.00
CA GLY A 111 13.42 22.97 -14.56
C GLY A 111 12.13 23.50 -15.22
N PRO A 112 12.15 24.71 -15.80
CA PRO A 112 10.94 25.44 -16.16
C PRO A 112 9.96 24.69 -17.07
N ASP A 113 10.46 23.90 -18.01
CA ASP A 113 9.62 23.09 -18.91
C ASP A 113 8.93 21.95 -18.18
N PHE A 114 9.60 21.34 -17.19
CA PHE A 114 9.01 20.32 -16.34
C PHE A 114 7.91 20.93 -15.48
N ASP A 115 8.19 22.07 -14.83
CA ASP A 115 7.26 22.76 -13.94
C ASP A 115 5.98 23.14 -14.68
N LYS A 116 6.14 23.65 -15.91
CA LYS A 116 5.03 23.97 -16.80
C LYS A 116 4.21 22.72 -17.14
N ALA A 117 4.86 21.65 -17.58
CA ALA A 117 4.16 20.41 -17.95
C ALA A 117 3.44 19.77 -16.75
N LEU A 118 4.05 19.82 -15.56
CA LEU A 118 3.43 19.33 -14.34
C LEU A 118 2.22 20.17 -13.95
N LYS A 119 2.31 21.50 -14.06
CA LYS A 119 1.17 22.39 -13.81
C LYS A 119 0.02 22.13 -14.79
N GLU A 120 0.31 22.00 -16.08
CA GLU A 120 -0.71 21.66 -17.09
C GLU A 120 -1.42 20.35 -16.77
N ALA A 121 -0.68 19.31 -16.36
CA ALA A 121 -1.25 18.03 -15.95
C ALA A 121 -2.17 18.13 -14.73
N ILE A 122 -1.81 18.95 -13.73
CA ILE A 122 -2.66 19.17 -12.54
C ILE A 122 -3.88 20.01 -12.88
N ASP A 123 -3.74 21.02 -13.74
CA ASP A 123 -4.86 21.84 -14.19
C ASP A 123 -5.88 20.99 -15.00
N GLU A 124 -5.41 20.03 -15.79
CA GLU A 124 -6.28 19.04 -16.47
C GLU A 124 -7.01 18.15 -15.46
N LEU A 125 -6.29 17.61 -14.47
CA LEU A 125 -6.88 16.80 -13.41
C LEU A 125 -7.88 17.58 -12.56
N ALA A 126 -7.69 18.89 -12.39
CA ALA A 126 -8.59 19.75 -11.63
C ALA A 126 -9.99 19.86 -12.25
N ALA A 127 -10.17 19.53 -13.54
CA ALA A 127 -11.48 19.42 -14.15
C ALA A 127 -12.31 18.25 -13.58
N THR A 128 -11.65 17.17 -13.17
CA THR A 128 -12.29 16.01 -12.52
C THR A 128 -12.25 16.11 -10.99
N TYR A 129 -11.18 16.70 -10.46
CA TYR A 129 -10.94 16.88 -9.03
C TYR A 129 -10.74 18.37 -8.70
N PRO A 130 -11.83 19.17 -8.65
CA PRO A 130 -11.74 20.59 -8.33
C PRO A 130 -10.95 20.90 -7.05
N GLY A 131 -10.05 21.87 -7.15
CA GLY A 131 -9.25 22.34 -6.01
C GLY A 131 -7.91 21.65 -5.83
N LEU A 132 -7.52 20.71 -6.71
CA LEU A 132 -6.14 20.26 -6.76
C LEU A 132 -5.20 21.44 -7.07
N ALA A 133 -4.04 21.45 -6.42
CA ALA A 133 -2.98 22.41 -6.67
C ALA A 133 -1.60 21.77 -6.49
N LEU A 134 -0.55 22.54 -6.80
CA LEU A 134 0.84 22.16 -6.60
C LEU A 134 1.50 23.10 -5.62
N GLU A 135 2.26 22.54 -4.68
CA GLU A 135 3.14 23.28 -3.80
C GLU A 135 4.57 22.79 -4.01
N GLN A 136 5.49 23.71 -4.33
CA GLN A 136 6.90 23.36 -4.47
C GLN A 136 7.55 23.17 -3.09
N LYS A 137 8.26 22.06 -2.92
CA LYS A 137 9.01 21.67 -1.71
C LYS A 137 10.44 21.33 -2.12
N GLY A 138 11.30 22.36 -2.19
CA GLY A 138 12.65 22.22 -2.72
C GLY A 138 12.64 21.78 -4.18
N ASP A 139 13.30 20.65 -4.49
CA ASP A 139 13.38 20.07 -5.83
C ASP A 139 12.21 19.13 -6.17
N SER A 140 11.14 19.14 -5.37
CA SER A 140 9.96 18.30 -5.55
C SER A 140 8.67 19.11 -5.49
N TRP A 141 7.57 18.53 -5.95
CA TRP A 141 6.24 19.14 -5.85
C TRP A 141 5.30 18.24 -5.07
N GLN A 142 4.64 18.82 -4.07
CA GLN A 142 3.53 18.18 -3.39
C GLN A 142 2.23 18.52 -4.13
N VAL A 143 1.41 17.51 -4.40
CA VAL A 143 0.03 17.71 -4.86
C VAL A 143 -0.81 18.05 -3.64
N VAL A 144 -1.33 19.27 -3.61
CA VAL A 144 -2.25 19.73 -2.57
C VAL A 144 -3.63 19.16 -2.88
N ILE A 145 -4.10 18.26 -2.01
CA ILE A 145 -5.38 17.56 -2.14
C ILE A 145 -6.34 18.14 -1.11
N PRO A 146 -7.46 18.76 -1.53
CA PRO A 146 -8.50 19.25 -0.64
C PRO A 146 -9.07 18.18 0.30
N ASP A 147 -9.44 18.58 1.52
CA ASP A 147 -9.95 17.65 2.55
C ASP A 147 -11.25 16.94 2.16
N GLN A 148 -12.05 17.52 1.25
CA GLN A 148 -13.25 16.87 0.71
C GLN A 148 -12.97 15.50 0.05
N TYR A 149 -11.73 15.26 -0.39
CA TYR A 149 -11.31 13.98 -0.98
C TYR A 149 -10.82 12.97 0.06
N ARG A 150 -10.74 13.37 1.34
CA ARG A 150 -10.30 12.51 2.45
C ARG A 150 -11.49 11.84 3.15
N VAL A 151 -12.32 11.14 2.38
CA VAL A 151 -13.61 10.56 2.82
C VAL A 151 -13.49 9.37 3.79
N GLY A 152 -12.29 8.81 3.95
CA GLY A 152 -12.02 7.74 4.91
C GLY A 152 -12.36 6.32 4.42
N HIS A 153 -12.06 5.32 5.24
CA HIS A 153 -12.12 3.90 4.87
C HIS A 153 -13.53 3.42 4.52
N GLU A 154 -14.52 3.75 5.34
CA GLU A 154 -15.90 3.27 5.15
C GLU A 154 -16.53 3.82 3.87
N ALA A 155 -16.30 5.11 3.56
CA ALA A 155 -16.76 5.69 2.31
C ALA A 155 -16.14 5.02 1.08
N HIS A 156 -14.85 4.68 1.12
CA HIS A 156 -14.22 3.89 0.06
C HIS A 156 -14.84 2.49 -0.07
N PHE A 157 -15.18 1.85 1.06
CA PHE A 157 -15.83 0.54 1.03
C PHE A 157 -17.23 0.61 0.40
N SER A 158 -18.01 1.64 0.72
CA SER A 158 -19.32 1.89 0.09
C SER A 158 -19.21 2.05 -1.43
N GLN A 159 -18.18 2.74 -1.93
CA GLN A 159 -17.95 2.87 -3.38
C GLN A 159 -17.68 1.53 -4.06
N VAL A 160 -16.99 0.59 -3.40
CA VAL A 160 -16.81 -0.77 -3.93
C VAL A 160 -18.15 -1.50 -4.01
N MET A 161 -19.00 -1.35 -2.99
CA MET A 161 -20.34 -1.95 -2.96
C MET A 161 -21.24 -1.38 -4.06
N GLU A 162 -21.23 -0.07 -4.28
CA GLU A 162 -21.97 0.59 -5.37
C GLU A 162 -21.57 0.02 -6.74
N ARG A 163 -20.27 -0.16 -6.99
CA ARG A 163 -19.77 -0.78 -8.23
C ARG A 163 -20.19 -2.24 -8.36
N TYR A 164 -20.13 -3.01 -7.28
CA TYR A 164 -20.60 -4.39 -7.27
C TYR A 164 -22.09 -4.48 -7.64
N LEU A 165 -22.94 -3.66 -7.01
CA LEU A 165 -24.38 -3.64 -7.30
C LEU A 165 -24.67 -3.23 -8.75
N GLN A 166 -23.92 -2.28 -9.29
CA GLN A 166 -24.01 -1.92 -10.71
C GLN A 166 -23.68 -3.13 -11.60
N TYR A 167 -22.57 -3.82 -11.37
CA TYR A 167 -22.19 -5.00 -12.16
C TYR A 167 -23.14 -6.19 -11.98
N LEU A 168 -23.81 -6.29 -10.83
CA LEU A 168 -24.86 -7.27 -10.62
C LEU A 168 -26.04 -7.04 -11.56
N VAL A 169 -26.44 -5.77 -11.76
CA VAL A 169 -27.48 -5.38 -12.73
C VAL A 169 -27.00 -5.60 -14.16
N ASP A 170 -25.76 -5.20 -14.48
CA ASP A 170 -25.19 -5.34 -15.82
C ASP A 170 -24.92 -6.80 -16.22
N GLY A 171 -24.88 -7.71 -15.23
CA GLY A 171 -24.62 -9.14 -15.42
C GLY A 171 -23.19 -9.47 -15.83
N LYS A 172 -22.27 -8.51 -15.77
CA LYS A 172 -20.86 -8.70 -16.15
C LYS A 172 -19.93 -7.71 -15.46
N LEU A 173 -18.70 -8.16 -15.22
CA LEU A 173 -17.58 -7.32 -14.86
C LEU A 173 -16.88 -6.78 -16.12
N PRO A 174 -16.12 -5.68 -16.03
CA PRO A 174 -15.17 -5.30 -17.05
C PRO A 174 -14.19 -6.44 -17.36
N ASP A 175 -13.79 -6.57 -18.62
CA ASP A 175 -12.97 -7.69 -19.12
C ASP A 175 -11.64 -7.88 -18.37
N TRP A 176 -11.12 -6.82 -17.74
CA TRP A 176 -9.86 -6.84 -17.01
C TRP A 176 -10.00 -7.30 -15.55
N GLU A 177 -11.19 -7.28 -14.94
CA GLU A 177 -11.36 -7.56 -13.50
C GLU A 177 -10.95 -9.00 -13.16
N VAL A 178 -11.59 -9.98 -13.79
CA VAL A 178 -11.34 -11.40 -13.54
C VAL A 178 -9.88 -11.79 -13.79
N PRO A 179 -9.26 -11.50 -14.97
CA PRO A 179 -7.87 -11.87 -15.19
C PRO A 179 -6.90 -11.15 -14.25
N ASN A 180 -7.16 -9.90 -13.88
CA ASN A 180 -6.29 -9.17 -12.93
C ASN A 180 -6.43 -9.70 -11.50
N MET A 181 -7.63 -10.11 -11.07
CA MET A 181 -7.81 -10.78 -9.78
C MET A 181 -7.07 -12.11 -9.73
N LEU A 182 -7.14 -12.92 -10.79
CA LEU A 182 -6.38 -14.18 -10.90
C LEU A 182 -4.87 -13.90 -10.86
N ALA A 183 -4.39 -12.91 -11.60
CA ALA A 183 -3.00 -12.48 -11.58
C ALA A 183 -2.54 -12.00 -10.19
N LYS A 184 -3.38 -11.25 -9.48
CA LYS A 184 -3.14 -10.81 -8.09
C LYS A 184 -2.96 -12.00 -7.17
N TYR A 185 -3.89 -12.96 -7.18
CA TYR A 185 -3.81 -14.15 -6.31
C TYR A 185 -2.69 -15.10 -6.72
N TYR A 186 -2.41 -15.26 -8.01
CA TYR A 186 -1.24 -15.99 -8.48
C TYR A 186 0.05 -15.39 -7.90
N THR A 187 0.18 -14.06 -7.93
CA THR A 187 1.36 -13.36 -7.41
C THR A 187 1.56 -13.63 -5.92
N THR A 188 0.51 -13.47 -5.11
CA THR A 188 0.61 -13.61 -3.65
C THR A 188 0.82 -15.06 -3.21
N THR A 189 0.11 -16.01 -3.82
CA THR A 189 0.22 -17.44 -3.45
C THR A 189 1.54 -18.06 -3.92
N THR A 190 2.02 -17.72 -5.13
CA THR A 190 3.32 -18.18 -5.62
C THR A 190 4.46 -17.60 -4.79
N ALA A 191 4.35 -16.32 -4.38
CA ALA A 191 5.33 -15.72 -3.47
C ALA A 191 5.38 -16.43 -2.11
N LEU A 192 4.23 -16.86 -1.57
CA LEU A 192 4.21 -17.65 -0.33
C LEU A 192 4.91 -19.00 -0.50
N GLN A 193 4.75 -19.67 -1.65
CA GLN A 193 5.46 -20.92 -1.95
C GLN A 193 6.99 -20.69 -1.95
N VAL A 194 7.46 -19.66 -2.67
CA VAL A 194 8.89 -19.27 -2.72
C VAL A 194 9.44 -18.92 -1.34
N ALA A 195 8.64 -18.21 -0.52
CA ALA A 195 9.06 -17.81 0.82
C ALA A 195 9.12 -18.96 1.84
N ARG A 196 8.46 -20.10 1.56
CA ARG A 196 8.48 -21.31 2.42
C ARG A 196 9.50 -22.35 1.98
N SER A 197 10.04 -22.25 0.76
CA SER A 197 11.05 -23.16 0.22
C SER A 197 12.50 -22.74 0.52
N ARG A 198 12.68 -21.68 1.32
CA ARG A 198 13.96 -21.17 1.80
C ARG A 198 14.00 -21.32 3.32
#